data_AF-R6CE53-F1
#
_entry.id   AF-R6CE53-F1
#
_cell.length_a   1.000
_cell.length_b   1.000
_cell.length_c   1.000
_cell.angle_alpha   90.00
_cell.angle_beta   90.00
_cell.angle_gamma   90.00
#
_symmetry.space_group_name_H-M   'P 1'
#
loop_
_entity.id
_entity.type
_entity.pdbx_description
1 polymer ?
#
loop_
_entity_poly.entity_id
_entity_poly.type
_entity_poly.pdbx_seq_one_letter_code
_entity_poly.pdbx_strand_id
1 'polypeptide(L)'
;MRYIKKKAALLLAAVLTASMAAAVSAEENADTGSEISVDISWEEMNFTYFGGHKIWDPETHTYSTASDMWYSDQREISVTNNNDTRVTARLEFDTDIDGLNGDFTESVLEVGGKAEEKTYFSVSGAAIDSSTNELGVIKINILPSTNN
;
A
#
# COMPACT_ATOMS: atom_id res chain seq x y z
N MET A 1 18.44 0.37 -19.06
CA MET A 1 18.27 1.06 -17.76
C MET A 1 17.55 0.08 -16.85
N ARG A 2 18.26 -0.52 -15.88
CA ARG A 2 17.68 -1.55 -15.00
C ARG A 2 16.76 -0.91 -13.95
N TYR A 3 15.64 -1.56 -13.68
CA TYR A 3 14.72 -1.18 -12.61
C TYR A 3 14.24 -2.45 -11.91
N ILE A 4 14.02 -2.37 -10.60
CA ILE A 4 13.36 -3.43 -9.82
C ILE A 4 11.90 -3.02 -9.66
N LYS A 5 10.98 -3.92 -10.00
CA LYS A 5 9.56 -3.80 -9.69
C LYS A 5 9.21 -4.78 -8.57
N LYS A 6 8.74 -4.26 -7.45
CA LYS A 6 8.06 -5.09 -6.44
C LYS A 6 6.58 -4.75 -6.44
N LYS A 7 5.75 -5.79 -6.35
CA LYS A 7 4.29 -5.73 -6.33
C LYS A 7 3.82 -6.38 -5.03
N ALA A 8 2.97 -5.69 -4.28
CA ALA A 8 2.24 -6.29 -3.17
C ALA A 8 0.75 -6.27 -3.51
N ALA A 9 0.14 -7.45 -3.63
CA ALA A 9 -1.29 -7.63 -3.81
C ALA A 9 -1.97 -7.69 -2.44
N LEU A 10 -3.06 -6.98 -2.29
CA LEU A 10 -3.70 -6.78 -1.00
C LEU A 10 -4.97 -7.62 -0.94
N LEU A 11 -4.96 -8.67 -0.10
CA LEU A 11 -5.97 -9.72 -0.07
C LEU A 11 -6.88 -9.60 1.14
N LEU A 12 -8.15 -9.97 0.95
CA LEU A 12 -9.12 -10.11 2.04
C LEU A 12 -8.89 -11.42 2.82
N ALA A 13 -8.66 -11.36 4.12
CA ALA A 13 -8.60 -12.54 4.97
C ALA A 13 -10.01 -12.95 5.44
N ALA A 14 -10.38 -14.22 5.24
CA ALA A 14 -11.70 -14.74 5.55
C ALA A 14 -11.95 -14.89 7.06
N VAL A 15 -12.41 -13.83 7.72
CA VAL A 15 -13.11 -13.85 9.01
C VAL A 15 -14.26 -12.83 8.92
N LEU A 16 -15.34 -13.01 9.70
CA LEU A 16 -16.56 -12.16 9.71
C LEU A 16 -16.33 -10.65 9.91
N THR A 17 -15.08 -10.24 10.14
CA THR A 17 -14.53 -8.88 10.06
C THR A 17 -13.44 -8.89 8.98
N ALA A 18 -13.65 -8.13 7.91
CA ALA A 18 -12.65 -7.96 6.85
C ALA A 18 -11.34 -7.43 7.44
N SER A 19 -10.30 -8.27 7.49
CA SER A 19 -8.92 -7.87 7.74
C SER A 19 -8.10 -8.13 6.48
N MET A 20 -6.99 -7.42 6.34
CA MET A 20 -6.27 -7.30 5.08
C MET A 20 -4.86 -7.91 5.21
N ALA A 21 -4.40 -8.64 4.20
CA ALA A 21 -3.06 -9.21 4.18
C ALA A 21 -2.38 -8.93 2.84
N ALA A 22 -1.16 -8.41 2.86
CA ALA A 22 -0.37 -8.18 1.64
C ALA A 22 0.39 -9.44 1.22
N ALA A 23 0.12 -9.94 0.02
CA ALA A 23 0.93 -10.95 -0.67
C ALA A 23 1.97 -10.25 -1.57
N VAL A 24 3.26 -10.49 -1.33
CA VAL A 24 4.35 -9.88 -2.14
C VAL A 24 4.82 -10.79 -3.26
N SER A 25 5.01 -10.17 -4.42
CA SER A 25 5.74 -10.71 -5.55
C SER A 25 6.79 -9.69 -6.01
N ALA A 26 8.00 -10.15 -6.27
CA ALA A 26 9.07 -9.33 -6.85
C ALA A 26 9.32 -9.80 -8.28
N GLU A 27 9.40 -8.84 -9.22
CA GLU A 27 9.69 -9.11 -10.63
C GLU A 27 11.00 -8.41 -10.98
N GLU A 28 12.07 -9.20 -11.12
CA GLU A 28 13.42 -8.71 -11.43
C GLU A 28 13.63 -8.68 -12.95
N ASN A 29 13.94 -7.50 -13.51
CA ASN A 29 14.37 -7.39 -14.92
C ASN A 29 15.91 -7.34 -14.97
N ALA A 30 16.53 -8.48 -15.30
CA ALA A 30 17.97 -8.64 -15.40
C ALA A 30 18.51 -8.23 -16.79
N ASP A 31 19.21 -7.08 -16.88
CA ASP A 31 20.03 -6.72 -18.05
C ASP A 31 21.40 -6.15 -17.64
N THR A 32 22.50 -6.86 -17.93
CA THR A 32 23.84 -6.87 -17.29
C THR A 32 24.65 -5.55 -17.23
N GLY A 33 24.19 -4.53 -16.50
CA GLY A 33 25.00 -3.35 -16.12
C GLY A 33 24.57 -2.74 -14.79
N SER A 34 25.51 -2.60 -13.84
CA SER A 34 25.38 -2.10 -12.45
C SER A 34 24.18 -2.70 -11.68
N GLU A 35 24.45 -3.66 -10.80
CA GLU A 35 23.41 -4.21 -9.91
C GLU A 35 22.92 -3.11 -8.97
N ILE A 36 21.64 -2.73 -9.08
CA ILE A 36 20.95 -1.89 -8.11
C ILE A 36 20.34 -2.86 -7.09
N SER A 37 20.92 -2.96 -5.90
CA SER A 37 20.38 -3.72 -4.77
C SER A 37 19.56 -2.83 -3.84
N VAL A 38 18.25 -3.08 -3.76
CA VAL A 38 17.34 -2.36 -2.85
C VAL A 38 16.45 -3.36 -2.13
N ASP A 39 16.44 -3.26 -0.81
CA ASP A 39 15.53 -4.00 0.05
C ASP A 39 14.28 -3.15 0.34
N ILE A 40 13.13 -3.82 0.35
CA ILE A 40 11.85 -3.19 0.65
C ILE A 40 11.18 -4.07 1.68
N SER A 41 10.76 -3.46 2.78
CA SER A 41 10.00 -4.09 3.86
C SER A 41 8.79 -3.23 4.20
N TRP A 42 7.81 -3.84 4.87
CA TRP A 42 6.62 -3.14 5.35
C TRP A 42 6.09 -3.81 6.60
N GLU A 43 5.35 -3.05 7.39
CA GLU A 43 4.59 -3.56 8.53
C GLU A 43 3.41 -4.44 8.08
N GLU A 44 2.79 -5.11 9.05
CA GLU A 44 1.61 -5.94 8.79
C GLU A 44 0.48 -5.08 8.21
N MET A 45 0.16 -5.33 6.94
CA MET A 45 -0.80 -4.56 6.15
C MET A 45 -2.26 -4.94 6.47
N ASN A 46 -2.64 -4.90 7.74
CA ASN A 46 -4.01 -5.09 8.22
C ASN A 46 -4.75 -3.75 8.31
N PHE A 47 -5.92 -3.70 7.68
CA PHE A 47 -6.78 -2.52 7.65
C PHE A 47 -8.19 -2.97 8.03
N THR A 48 -8.87 -2.15 8.81
CA THR A 48 -10.19 -2.46 9.34
C THR A 48 -11.26 -1.80 8.49
N TYR A 49 -12.16 -2.60 7.93
CA TYR A 49 -13.39 -2.10 7.33
C TYR A 49 -14.43 -1.79 8.41
N PHE A 50 -15.00 -0.60 8.38
CA PHE A 50 -16.17 -0.26 9.18
C PHE A 50 -17.40 -0.34 8.30
N GLY A 51 -18.04 -1.51 8.28
CA GLY A 51 -19.32 -1.73 7.61
C GLY A 51 -20.49 -1.11 8.36
N GLY A 52 -20.41 0.21 8.58
CA GLY A 52 -21.48 1.05 9.10
C GLY A 52 -21.91 0.64 10.52
N HIS A 53 -21.51 1.42 11.53
CA HIS A 53 -22.07 1.17 12.86
C HIS A 53 -23.56 1.57 12.87
N LYS A 54 -24.40 0.69 13.42
CA LYS A 54 -25.82 1.00 13.62
C LYS A 54 -25.93 2.07 14.70
N ILE A 55 -26.39 3.25 14.33
CA ILE A 55 -26.68 4.34 15.25
C ILE A 55 -28.13 4.16 15.70
N TRP A 56 -28.32 3.98 17.01
CA TRP A 56 -29.66 3.98 17.60
C TRP A 56 -30.18 5.41 17.69
N ASP A 57 -31.33 5.66 17.07
CA ASP A 57 -32.08 6.90 17.23
C ASP A 57 -33.16 6.69 18.33
N PRO A 58 -33.01 7.34 19.51
CA PRO A 58 -33.95 7.19 20.61
C PRO A 58 -35.30 7.90 20.37
N GLU A 59 -35.37 8.86 19.44
CA GLU A 59 -36.61 9.58 19.15
C GLU A 59 -37.51 8.73 18.25
N THR A 60 -36.94 8.17 17.17
CA THR A 60 -37.68 7.34 16.23
C THR A 60 -37.73 5.86 16.62
N HIS A 61 -36.94 5.43 17.62
CA HIS A 61 -36.75 4.03 18.01
C HIS A 61 -36.30 3.14 16.83
N THR A 62 -35.48 3.70 15.95
CA THR A 62 -34.94 3.01 14.78
C THR A 62 -33.42 2.99 14.79
N TYR A 63 -32.83 2.03 14.09
CA TYR A 63 -31.41 2.04 13.80
C TYR A 63 -31.19 2.70 12.44
N SER A 64 -30.41 3.79 12.40
CA SER A 64 -29.83 4.28 11.15
C SER A 64 -28.47 3.63 10.93
N THR A 65 -28.07 3.47 9.68
CA THR A 65 -26.74 2.94 9.33
C THR A 65 -25.86 4.14 9.02
N ALA A 66 -24.77 4.32 9.77
CA ALA A 66 -23.72 5.23 9.34
C ALA A 66 -23.16 4.76 7.99
N SER A 67 -22.71 5.69 7.15
CA SER A 67 -22.09 5.33 5.87
C SER A 67 -20.93 4.37 6.11
N ASP A 68 -20.96 3.26 5.39
CA ASP A 68 -19.86 2.30 5.30
C ASP A 68 -18.60 2.99 4.79
N MET A 69 -17.52 2.90 5.57
CA MET A 69 -16.27 3.58 5.24
C MET A 69 -15.05 2.76 5.65
N TRP A 70 -14.00 2.89 4.83
CA TRP A 70 -12.65 2.48 5.17
C TRP A 70 -11.94 3.62 5.89
N TYR A 71 -11.34 3.29 7.02
CA TYR A 71 -10.33 4.14 7.65
C TYR A 71 -9.31 3.24 8.32
N SER A 72 -8.03 3.46 8.02
CA SER A 72 -6.94 2.74 8.65
C SER A 72 -5.94 3.68 9.27
N ASP A 73 -5.22 3.13 10.24
CA ASP A 73 -3.94 3.69 10.63
C ASP A 73 -2.96 3.59 9.45
N GLN A 74 -1.99 4.49 9.47
CA GLN A 74 -0.86 4.49 8.57
C GLN A 74 0.03 3.25 8.82
N ARG A 75 0.51 2.63 7.74
CA ARG A 75 1.41 1.46 7.77
C ARG A 75 2.76 1.82 7.19
N GLU A 76 3.82 1.56 7.94
CA GLU A 76 5.18 1.89 7.51
C GLU A 76 5.64 0.99 6.35
N ILE A 77 6.29 1.62 5.36
CA ILE A 77 7.03 0.98 4.27
C ILE A 77 8.45 1.55 4.33
N SER A 78 9.45 0.66 4.41
CA SER A 78 10.87 1.02 4.43
C SER A 78 11.54 0.60 3.13
N VAL A 79 12.35 1.51 2.57
CA VAL A 79 13.15 1.28 1.37
C VAL A 79 14.62 1.48 1.71
N THR A 80 15.40 0.41 1.64
CA THR A 80 16.81 0.39 2.00
C THR A 80 17.66 0.20 0.75
N ASN A 81 18.48 1.20 0.44
CA ASN A 81 19.40 1.15 -0.68
C ASN A 81 20.75 0.55 -0.25
N ASN A 82 21.07 -0.62 -0.79
CA ASN A 82 22.33 -1.30 -0.51
C ASN A 82 23.47 -0.88 -1.45
N ASN A 83 23.25 0.05 -2.36
CA ASN A 83 24.26 0.56 -3.30
C ASN A 83 24.90 1.84 -2.75
N ASP A 84 26.07 2.20 -3.28
CA ASP A 84 26.72 3.49 -2.95
C ASP A 84 26.09 4.67 -3.70
N THR A 85 25.31 4.40 -4.76
CA THR A 85 24.65 5.44 -5.57
C THR A 85 23.22 5.62 -5.12
N ARG A 86 22.77 6.89 -5.06
CA ARG A 86 21.39 7.27 -4.76
C ARG A 86 20.40 6.66 -5.77
N VAL A 87 19.24 6.24 -5.27
CA VAL A 87 18.13 5.73 -6.06
C VAL A 87 16.85 6.49 -5.75
N THR A 88 15.94 6.54 -6.71
CA THR A 88 14.60 7.09 -6.54
C THR A 88 13.60 5.94 -6.51
N ALA A 89 12.86 5.80 -5.42
CA ALA A 89 11.77 4.84 -5.29
C ALA A 89 10.43 5.55 -5.48
N ARG A 90 9.63 5.11 -6.46
CA ARG A 90 8.29 5.66 -6.73
C ARG A 90 7.24 4.64 -6.34
N LEU A 91 6.37 5.01 -5.41
CA LEU A 91 5.29 4.19 -4.88
C LEU A 91 3.97 4.62 -5.51
N GLU A 92 3.22 3.65 -6.01
CA GLU A 92 1.91 3.84 -6.62
C GLU A 92 0.95 2.79 -6.06
N PHE A 93 -0.30 3.16 -5.86
CA PHE A 93 -1.37 2.23 -5.50
C PHE A 93 -2.38 2.19 -6.64
N ASP A 94 -2.72 0.99 -7.07
CA ASP A 94 -3.66 0.73 -8.15
C ASP A 94 -4.78 -0.17 -7.64
N THR A 95 -6.03 0.19 -7.91
CA THR A 95 -7.20 -0.56 -7.47
C THR A 95 -8.30 -0.49 -8.53
N ASP A 96 -8.98 -1.60 -8.74
CA ASP A 96 -10.17 -1.69 -9.60
C ASP A 96 -11.47 -1.46 -8.81
N ILE A 97 -11.36 -1.14 -7.52
CA ILE A 97 -12.50 -0.94 -6.63
C ILE A 97 -12.91 0.53 -6.63
N ASP A 98 -14.11 0.79 -7.12
CA ASP A 98 -14.66 2.14 -7.13
C ASP A 98 -14.83 2.69 -5.71
N GLY A 99 -14.36 3.92 -5.49
CA GLY A 99 -14.42 4.58 -4.19
C GLY A 99 -13.39 4.13 -3.16
N LEU A 100 -12.50 3.17 -3.46
CA LEU A 100 -11.33 2.85 -2.63
C LEU A 100 -10.13 3.71 -3.03
N ASN A 101 -9.49 4.36 -2.05
CA ASN A 101 -8.34 5.22 -2.25
C ASN A 101 -7.19 4.81 -1.33
N GLY A 102 -6.00 4.63 -1.90
CA GLY A 102 -4.76 4.44 -1.17
C GLY A 102 -3.92 5.71 -1.21
N ASP A 103 -3.32 6.08 -0.08
CA ASP A 103 -2.51 7.28 0.05
C ASP A 103 -1.15 6.95 0.65
N PHE A 104 -0.11 7.66 0.20
CA PHE A 104 1.24 7.58 0.74
C PHE A 104 1.63 8.95 1.29
N THR A 105 2.14 9.00 2.52
CA THR A 105 2.71 10.23 3.08
C THR A 105 3.77 10.82 2.15
N GLU A 106 4.62 9.96 1.58
CA GLU A 106 5.50 10.29 0.45
C GLU A 106 5.44 9.18 -0.60
N SER A 107 5.03 9.52 -1.82
CA SER A 107 4.98 8.60 -2.96
C SER A 107 6.27 8.53 -3.76
N VAL A 108 7.25 9.39 -3.46
CA VAL A 108 8.58 9.40 -4.08
C VAL A 108 9.63 9.56 -2.99
N LEU A 109 10.49 8.55 -2.84
CA LEU A 109 11.60 8.55 -1.89
C LEU A 109 12.93 8.65 -2.62
N GLU A 110 13.76 9.61 -2.20
CA GLU A 110 15.14 9.77 -2.68
C GLU A 110 16.10 9.09 -1.70
N VAL A 111 16.40 7.82 -1.94
CA VAL A 111 17.18 7.01 -1.01
C VAL A 111 18.67 7.15 -1.32
N GLY A 112 19.40 7.78 -0.40
CA GLY A 112 20.85 7.93 -0.48
C GLY A 112 21.59 6.60 -0.63
N GLY A 113 22.89 6.66 -0.96
CA GLY A 113 23.73 5.46 -0.98
C GLY A 113 23.88 4.90 0.43
N LYS A 114 23.71 3.58 0.61
CA LYS A 114 23.76 2.90 1.91
C LYS A 114 22.82 3.51 2.96
N ALA A 115 21.65 3.99 2.52
CA ALA A 115 20.67 4.64 3.36
C ALA A 115 19.32 3.91 3.34
N GLU A 116 18.48 4.23 4.32
CA GLU A 116 17.10 3.79 4.42
C GLU A 116 16.21 5.04 4.46
N GLU A 117 15.11 5.00 3.70
CA GLU A 117 14.04 5.98 3.78
C GLU A 117 12.70 5.28 4.02
N LYS A 118 11.77 6.00 4.63
CA LYS A 118 10.50 5.45 5.09
C LYS A 118 9.33 6.29 4.59
N THR A 119 8.24 5.62 4.28
CA THR A 119 6.94 6.25 4.00
C THR A 119 5.84 5.48 4.71
N TYR A 120 4.64 6.05 4.72
CA TYR A 120 3.48 5.41 5.32
C TYR A 120 2.35 5.31 4.31
N PHE A 121 1.69 4.17 4.28
CA PHE A 121 0.54 3.89 3.43
C PHE A 121 -0.75 3.81 4.25
N SER A 122 -1.82 4.45 3.78
CA SER A 122 -3.17 4.35 4.36
C SER A 122 -4.20 4.05 3.28
N VAL A 123 -5.34 3.50 3.69
CA VAL A 123 -6.49 3.28 2.81
C VAL A 123 -7.72 3.97 3.38
N SER A 124 -8.51 4.56 2.49
CA SER A 124 -9.77 5.24 2.80
C SER A 124 -10.75 5.00 1.66
N GLY A 125 -12.05 5.15 1.90
CA GLY A 125 -13.02 4.94 0.82
C GLY A 125 -14.39 4.47 1.26
N ALA A 126 -15.25 4.24 0.26
CA ALA A 126 -16.61 3.74 0.43
C ALA A 126 -16.67 2.21 0.59
N ALA A 127 -17.87 1.70 0.90
CA ALA A 127 -18.15 0.27 1.00
C ALA A 127 -17.57 -0.52 -0.18
N ILE A 128 -16.96 -1.66 0.11
CA ILE A 128 -16.62 -2.65 -0.91
C ILE A 128 -17.58 -3.84 -0.80
N ASP A 129 -18.02 -4.34 -1.95
CA ASP A 129 -18.72 -5.63 -1.99
C ASP A 129 -17.67 -6.74 -1.73
N SER A 130 -17.91 -7.56 -0.70
CA SER A 130 -16.97 -8.57 -0.19
C SER A 130 -16.69 -9.75 -1.14
N SER A 131 -17.18 -9.68 -2.38
CA SER A 131 -16.91 -10.64 -3.44
C SER A 131 -15.52 -10.50 -4.09
N THR A 132 -14.82 -9.38 -3.87
CA THR A 132 -13.45 -9.18 -4.37
C THR A 132 -12.41 -9.65 -3.37
N ASN A 133 -11.61 -10.65 -3.77
CA ASN A 133 -10.49 -11.15 -2.96
C ASN A 133 -9.24 -10.27 -3.04
N GLU A 134 -9.14 -9.41 -4.06
CA GLU A 134 -8.04 -8.48 -4.30
C GLU A 134 -8.56 -7.05 -4.20
N LEU A 135 -7.95 -6.24 -3.34
CA LEU A 135 -8.36 -4.86 -3.10
C LEU A 135 -7.50 -3.85 -3.87
N GLY A 136 -6.29 -4.24 -4.26
CA GLY A 136 -5.40 -3.40 -5.04
C GLY A 136 -3.95 -3.89 -4.98
N VAL A 137 -3.09 -3.17 -5.68
CA VAL A 137 -1.66 -3.47 -5.81
C VAL A 137 -0.83 -2.23 -5.50
N ILE A 138 0.07 -2.35 -4.52
CA ILE A 138 1.15 -1.37 -4.33
C ILE A 138 2.28 -1.72 -5.28
N LYS A 139 2.64 -0.78 -6.15
CA LYS A 139 3.75 -0.86 -7.10
C LYS A 139 4.88 0.02 -6.62
N ILE A 140 6.09 -0.53 -6.51
CA ILE A 140 7.29 0.24 -6.17
C ILE A 140 8.28 0.12 -7.34
N ASN A 141 8.55 1.26 -7.97
CA ASN A 141 9.45 1.40 -9.10
C ASN A 141 10.77 2.03 -8.63
N ILE A 142 11.87 1.29 -8.70
CA ILE A 142 13.21 1.79 -8.35
C ILE A 142 13.93 2.26 -9.61
N LEU A 143 14.38 3.52 -9.62
CA LEU A 143 15.14 4.14 -10.69
C LEU A 143 16.51 4.61 -10.16
N PRO A 144 17.60 4.47 -10.93
CA PRO A 144 18.85 5.12 -10.57
C PRO A 144 18.67 6.64 -10.62
N SER A 145 19.14 7.34 -9.58
CA SER A 145 18.95 8.78 -9.54
C SER A 145 19.90 9.47 -10.52
N THR A 146 19.35 10.11 -11.56
CA THR A 146 20.15 10.92 -12.47
C THR A 146 20.53 12.20 -11.75
N ASN A 147 21.79 12.33 -11.35
CA ASN A 147 22.34 13.62 -10.94
C ASN A 147 22.23 14.56 -12.14
N ASN A 148 21.42 15.61 -12.02
CA ASN A 148 21.42 16.74 -12.95
C ASN A 148 22.53 17.72 -12.54
#